data_AF-A0A3R6K9V9-F1
#
_entry.id   AF-A0A3R6K9V9-F1
#
_cell.length_a   1.000
_cell.length_b   1.000
_cell.length_c   1.000
_cell.angle_alpha   90.00
_cell.angle_beta   90.00
_cell.angle_gamma   90.00
#
_symmetry.space_group_name_H-M   'P 1'
#
loop_
_entity.id
_entity.type
_entity.pdbx_description
1 polymer ?
#
loop_
_entity_poly.entity_id
_entity_poly.type
_entity_poly.pdbx_seq_one_letter_code
_entity_poly.pdbx_strand_id
1 'polypeptide(L)' 'MSDLRKLFKVGQHVRCKNPDNGKFDKGIVKETYENHIIVDVEGVCDHMMYMNGFGMDLVFPEYNF' A
#
# COMPACT_ATOMS: atom_id res chain seq x y z
N MET A 1 9.71 -15.38 -3.36
CA MET A 1 8.57 -14.53 -2.98
C MET A 1 9.06 -13.56 -1.93
N SER A 2 8.93 -12.26 -2.17
CA SER A 2 9.42 -11.21 -1.25
C SER A 2 8.47 -11.12 -0.05
N ASP A 3 9.01 -11.16 1.17
CA ASP A 3 8.24 -11.00 2.41
C ASP A 3 7.82 -9.53 2.57
N LEU A 4 6.54 -9.24 2.37
CA LEU A 4 6.04 -7.86 2.38
C LEU A 4 6.14 -7.19 3.75
N ARG A 5 6.20 -7.96 4.85
CA ARG A 5 6.44 -7.44 6.21
C ARG A 5 7.80 -6.78 6.37
N LYS A 6 8.77 -7.13 5.51
CA LYS A 6 10.10 -6.50 5.51
C LYS A 6 10.15 -5.24 4.64
N LEU A 7 9.22 -5.11 3.69
CA LEU A 7 9.17 -4.01 2.73
C LEU A 7 8.31 -2.86 3.24
N PHE A 8 7.20 -3.18 3.90
CA PHE A 8 6.26 -2.22 4.46
C PHE A 8 6.18 -2.38 5.97
N LYS A 9 6.00 -1.28 6.68
CA LYS A 9 5.79 -1.25 8.13
C LYS A 9 4.40 -0.69 8.44
N VAL A 10 3.78 -1.18 9.51
CA VAL A 10 2.56 -0.59 10.06
C VAL A 10 2.82 0.88 10.44
N GLY A 11 1.91 1.76 10.06
CA GLY A 11 2.01 3.22 10.21
C GLY A 11 2.84 3.91 9.13
N GLN A 12 3.37 3.18 8.15
CA GLN A 12 4.12 3.77 7.05
C GLN A 12 3.18 4.48 6.06
N HIS A 13 3.57 5.67 5.63
CA HIS A 13 2.87 6.40 4.57
C HIS A 13 3.23 5.78 3.22
N VAL A 14 2.21 5.55 2.41
CA VAL A 14 2.31 4.99 1.07
C VAL A 14 1.47 5.83 0.11
N ARG A 15 1.81 5.77 -1.16
CA ARG A 15 1.00 6.33 -2.24
C ARG A 15 0.42 5.20 -3.05
N CYS A 16 -0.90 5.19 -3.15
CA CYS A 16 -1.66 4.25 -3.95
C CYS A 16 -2.01 4.90 -5.27
N LYS A 17 -1.53 4.34 -6.38
CA LYS A 17 -1.88 4.78 -7.73
C LYS A 17 -3.24 4.21 -8.08
N ASN A 18 -4.19 5.09 -8.36
CA ASN A 18 -5.50 4.69 -8.83
C ASN A 18 -5.42 4.37 -10.34
N PRO A 19 -5.76 3.14 -10.76
CA PRO A 19 -5.62 2.70 -12.16
C PRO A 19 -6.59 3.42 -13.10
N ASP A 20 -7.73 3.91 -12.61
CA ASP A 20 -8.77 4.54 -13.44
C ASP A 20 -8.43 5.98 -13.83
N ASN A 21 -7.75 6.71 -12.96
CA ASN A 21 -7.44 8.14 -13.16
C ASN A 21 -5.94 8.47 -13.16
N GLY A 22 -5.08 7.49 -12.84
CA GLY A 22 -3.63 7.64 -12.74
C GLY A 22 -3.13 8.53 -11.60
N LYS A 23 -4.02 9.00 -10.71
CA LYS A 23 -3.66 9.83 -9.55
C LYS A 23 -3.08 8.99 -8.43
N PHE A 24 -2.27 9.64 -7.60
CA PHE A 24 -1.74 9.04 -6.38
C PHE A 24 -2.55 9.53 -5.20
N ASP A 25 -3.27 8.60 -4.59
CA ASP A 25 -3.97 8.81 -3.34
C ASP A 25 -3.01 8.48 -2.17
N LYS A 26 -3.16 9.22 -1.06
CA LYS A 26 -2.36 8.96 0.13
C LYS A 26 -2.97 7.82 0.91
N GLY A 27 -2.12 6.92 1.40
CA GLY A 27 -2.54 5.86 2.28
C GLY A 27 -1.56 5.62 3.42
N ILE A 28 -2.05 4.93 4.45
CA ILE A 28 -1.29 4.53 5.62
C ILE A 28 -1.43 3.03 5.76
N VAL A 29 -0.30 2.33 5.89
CA VAL A 29 -0.30 0.88 6.11
C VAL A 29 -0.86 0.59 7.50
N LYS A 30 -2.01 -0.08 7.59
CA LYS A 30 -2.58 -0.54 8.86
C LYS A 30 -2.02 -1.88 9.29
N GLU A 31 -1.92 -2.82 8.36
CA GLU A 31 -1.48 -4.18 8.66
C GLU A 31 -0.55 -4.71 7.58
N THR A 32 0.40 -5.55 7.99
CA THR A 32 1.39 -6.15 7.10
C THR A 32 1.45 -7.65 7.33
N TYR A 33 1.29 -8.41 6.27
CA TYR A 33 1.38 -9.87 6.25
C TYR A 33 2.47 -10.32 5.27
N GLU A 34 2.84 -11.60 5.31
CA GLU A 34 3.89 -12.14 4.42
C GLU A 34 3.57 -11.94 2.94
N ASN A 35 2.29 -12.13 2.59
CA ASN A 35 1.81 -12.16 1.22
C ASN A 35 0.92 -10.99 0.85
N HIS A 36 0.55 -10.11 1.79
CA HIS A 36 -0.29 -8.96 1.50
C HIS A 36 -0.11 -7.84 2.54
N ILE A 37 -0.56 -6.65 2.21
CA ILE A 37 -0.64 -5.51 3.12
C ILE A 37 -2.05 -4.93 3.09
N ILE A 38 -2.46 -4.31 4.19
CA ILE A 38 -3.71 -3.57 4.29
C ILE A 38 -3.36 -2.09 4.45
N VAL A 39 -3.89 -1.28 3.56
CA VAL A 39 -3.67 0.16 3.50
C VAL A 39 -5.00 0.87 3.68
N ASP A 40 -5.02 1.85 4.57
CA ASP A 40 -6.09 2.83 4.68
C ASP A 40 -5.78 3.97 3.72
N VAL A 41 -6.59 4.14 2.68
CA VAL A 41 -6.45 5.19 1.66
C VAL A 41 -7.43 6.31 1.99
N GLU A 42 -6.90 7.46 2.38
CA GLU A 42 -7.69 8.61 2.83
C GLU A 42 -8.68 9.04 1.74
N GLY A 43 -9.98 8.99 2.07
CA GLY A 43 -11.05 9.42 1.17
C GLY A 43 -11.45 8.41 0.09
N VAL A 44 -10.85 7.22 0.06
CA VAL A 44 -11.19 6.15 -0.89
C VAL A 44 -11.70 4.90 -0.17
N CYS A 45 -10.87 4.30 0.69
CA CYS A 45 -11.19 3.03 1.36
C CYS A 45 -10.27 2.83 2.58
N ASP A 46 -10.85 2.48 3.72
CA ASP A 46 -10.13 2.30 4.99
C ASP A 46 -9.46 0.92 5.16
N HIS A 47 -9.72 0.01 4.23
CA HIS A 47 -9.30 -1.40 4.23
C HIS A 47 -8.96 -1.90 2.81
N MET A 48 -8.04 -1.21 2.13
CA MET A 48 -7.57 -1.61 0.80
C MET A 48 -6.49 -2.70 0.93
N MET A 49 -6.75 -3.89 0.38
CA MET A 49 -5.81 -5.01 0.43
C MET A 49 -4.96 -5.10 -0.83
N TYR A 50 -3.65 -5.19 -0.67
CA TYR A 50 -2.69 -5.37 -1.76
C TYR A 50 -1.90 -6.66 -1.56
N MET A 51 -1.92 -7.55 -2.55
CA MET A 51 -1.33 -8.89 -2.46
C MET A 51 -0.05 -9.00 -3.28
N ASN A 52 0.89 -9.84 -2.85
CA ASN A 52 2.11 -10.12 -3.59
C ASN A 52 1.76 -10.66 -4.99
N GLY A 53 2.08 -9.87 -6.04
CA GLY A 53 1.71 -10.18 -7.43
C GLY A 53 0.37 -9.61 -7.92
N PHE A 54 -0.41 -8.93 -7.07
CA PHE A 54 -1.66 -8.27 -7.46
C PHE A 54 -1.83 -6.92 -6.72
N GLY A 55 -1.66 -5.82 -7.46
CA GLY A 55 -1.82 -4.46 -6.95
C GLY A 55 -0.59 -3.87 -6.25
N MET A 56 0.48 -4.64 -6.04
CA MET A 56 1.74 -4.14 -5.48
C MET A 56 2.49 -3.19 -6.43
N ASP A 57 2.21 -3.26 -7.72
CA ASP A 57 2.65 -2.32 -8.76
C ASP A 57 1.94 -0.96 -8.67
N LEU A 58 0.87 -0.87 -7.87
CA LEU A 58 0.11 0.35 -7.63
C LEU A 58 0.43 0.98 -6.27
N VAL A 59 1.22 0.32 -5.40
CA VAL A 59 1.55 0.85 -4.07
C VAL A 59 3.02 1.19 -3.98
N PHE A 60 3.29 2.46 -3.66
CA PHE A 60 4.63 2.99 -3.55
C PHE A 60 4.89 3.47 -2.12
N PRO A 61 5.92 2.98 -1.43
CA PRO A 61 6.32 3.54 -0.15
C PRO A 61 6.75 5.00 -0.31
N GLU A 62 6.19 5.89 0.52
CA GLU A 62 6.62 7.28 0.57
C GLU A 62 7.90 7.36 1.42
N TYR A 63 9.06 7.31 0.75
CA TYR A 63 10.34 7.52 1.40
C TYR A 63 10.56 9.03 1.60
N ASN A 64 10.27 9.53 2.79
CA ASN A 64 10.87 10.79 3.24
C ASN A 64 12.37 10.51 3.47
N PHE A 65 13.22 11.03 2.56
CA PHE A 65 14.67 11.10 2.73
C PHE A 65 15.05 12.18 3.75
#